data_AF-A0A7L9C3N6-F1
#
_entry.id   AF-A0A7L9C3N6-F1
#
_cell.length_a   1.000
_cell.length_b   1.000
_cell.length_c   1.000
_cell.angle_alpha   90.00
_cell.angle_beta   90.00
_cell.angle_gamma   90.00
#
_symmetry.space_group_name_H-M   'P 1'
#
loop_
_entity.id
_entity.type
_entity.pdbx_description
1 polymer ?
#
loop_
_entity_poly.entity_id
_entity_poly.type
_entity_poly.pdbx_seq_one_letter_code
_entity_poly.pdbx_strand_id
1 'polypeptide(L)'
;MNPDDTIVAISSAAGAAARGIVRVSGPAAMAIASNVFEADDAAAAGSGGASPSGASDCVEGFVRVGRFRLPGFALVFRAPRSYTGQDVVELHFLGAPVLLGWVVEACIAAGARRAEPGEFTLRAVLAGRMDLSQAHGVAGMIAARSDMQLRAAERLLHGELSRVAGAARERLADLLSLVEGALDFAEEPIEFITPGQLRDGLMEVRKALAATTAAGVRAERWEQLPRVVLAGHPNAGKSSLLNRLTGLDRAICAPVAGTTRDVLSAPLQLGEMECLLIDVAGVVEAVDALDAQAQRAARDALASADLVVWVVDVAESDPTRRVEPPAFDVPILLVGNKCDLLGSGRAAGVSEYELLVSAATGAGVDALKSALAARLRARESAVSDAAIALMSEHRAALDAALESLDRAIKLALSSGETLSDADLVAAELRTAAEELGVLAGQEDTEELLGRIFSRFCVGK
;
A
#
# COMPACT_ATOMS: atom_id res chain seq x y z
N MET A 1 -13.37 -24.21 0.46
CA MET A 1 -12.40 -24.17 -0.64
C MET A 1 -11.62 -25.49 -0.65
N ASN A 2 -11.46 -26.16 -1.79
CA ASN A 2 -10.71 -27.42 -1.87
C ASN A 2 -9.38 -27.18 -2.61
N PRO A 3 -8.21 -27.22 -1.96
CA PRO A 3 -6.92 -26.94 -2.60
C PRO A 3 -6.52 -27.99 -3.66
N ASP A 4 -7.15 -29.16 -3.65
CA ASP A 4 -6.88 -30.26 -4.57
C ASP A 4 -7.67 -30.19 -5.89
N ASP A 5 -8.63 -29.26 -6.01
CA ASP A 5 -9.32 -29.05 -7.28
C ASP A 5 -8.47 -28.20 -8.26
N THR A 6 -8.86 -28.19 -9.53
CA THR A 6 -8.20 -27.36 -10.56
C THR A 6 -9.06 -26.15 -10.87
N ILE A 7 -8.47 -24.96 -10.75
CA ILE A 7 -9.15 -23.68 -10.93
C ILE A 7 -8.78 -23.00 -12.24
N VAL A 8 -9.69 -22.20 -12.78
CA VAL A 8 -9.49 -21.36 -13.96
C VAL A 8 -10.03 -19.94 -13.76
N ALA A 9 -9.32 -18.95 -14.28
CA ALA A 9 -9.79 -17.57 -14.38
C ALA A 9 -9.09 -16.78 -15.49
N ILE A 10 -9.65 -15.62 -15.82
CA ILE A 10 -8.97 -14.60 -16.63
C ILE A 10 -7.96 -13.89 -15.73
N SER A 11 -6.68 -13.87 -16.11
CA SER A 11 -5.57 -13.27 -15.33
C SER A 11 -5.05 -11.95 -15.92
N SER A 12 -5.72 -11.43 -16.95
CA SER A 12 -5.48 -10.11 -17.54
C SER A 12 -6.51 -9.08 -17.09
N ALA A 13 -6.18 -7.79 -17.20
CA ALA A 13 -7.09 -6.70 -16.87
C ALA A 13 -8.41 -6.79 -17.67
N ALA A 14 -9.50 -6.28 -17.08
CA ALA A 14 -10.79 -6.22 -17.75
C ALA A 14 -10.76 -5.23 -18.92
N GLY A 15 -11.52 -5.53 -19.99
CA GLY A 15 -11.63 -4.69 -21.18
C GLY A 15 -10.93 -5.27 -22.41
N ALA A 16 -10.96 -4.53 -23.51
CA ALA A 16 -10.32 -4.92 -24.75
C ALA A 16 -8.81 -4.65 -24.68
N ALA A 17 -7.99 -5.64 -25.04
CA ALA A 17 -6.54 -5.52 -25.04
C ALA A 17 -5.89 -6.33 -26.17
N ALA A 18 -4.65 -5.99 -26.52
CA ALA A 18 -3.87 -6.74 -27.51
C ALA A 18 -3.65 -8.20 -27.09
N ARG A 19 -3.63 -8.47 -25.77
CA ARG A 19 -3.48 -9.82 -25.20
C ARG A 19 -4.41 -10.01 -24.01
N GLY A 20 -4.90 -11.24 -23.87
CA GLY A 20 -5.66 -11.72 -22.71
C GLY A 20 -5.14 -13.07 -22.27
N ILE A 21 -5.20 -13.32 -20.97
CA ILE A 21 -4.60 -14.50 -20.34
C ILE A 21 -5.69 -15.26 -19.61
N VAL A 22 -5.81 -16.56 -19.89
CA VAL A 22 -6.61 -17.50 -19.09
C VAL A 22 -5.66 -18.42 -18.37
N ARG A 23 -5.67 -18.41 -17.03
CA ARG A 23 -4.80 -19.22 -16.19
C ARG A 23 -5.56 -20.39 -15.60
N VAL A 24 -4.99 -21.58 -15.67
CA VAL A 24 -5.47 -22.81 -15.07
C VAL A 24 -4.43 -23.29 -14.04
N SER A 25 -4.82 -23.61 -12.81
CA SER A 25 -3.92 -24.09 -11.74
C SER A 25 -4.52 -25.27 -10.99
N GLY A 26 -3.74 -26.33 -10.77
CA GLY A 26 -4.15 -27.50 -10.00
C GLY A 26 -3.68 -28.82 -10.62
N PRO A 27 -3.97 -29.97 -10.00
CA PRO A 27 -3.44 -31.26 -10.42
C PRO A 27 -3.88 -31.71 -11.82
N ALA A 28 -5.01 -31.19 -12.33
CA ALA A 28 -5.50 -31.50 -13.68
C ALA A 28 -5.20 -30.40 -14.70
N ALA A 29 -4.40 -29.36 -14.36
CA ALA A 29 -4.19 -28.19 -15.22
C ALA A 29 -3.64 -28.57 -16.61
N MET A 30 -2.69 -29.50 -16.66
CA MET A 30 -2.10 -29.98 -17.91
C MET A 30 -3.13 -30.75 -18.77
N ALA A 31 -3.87 -31.67 -18.16
CA ALA A 31 -4.89 -32.46 -18.86
C ALA A 31 -6.03 -31.59 -19.41
N ILE A 32 -6.47 -30.60 -18.63
CA ILE A 32 -7.50 -29.64 -19.04
C ILE A 32 -6.97 -28.79 -20.19
N ALA A 33 -5.74 -28.27 -20.09
CA ALA A 33 -5.14 -27.50 -21.17
C ALA A 33 -5.02 -28.32 -22.46
N SER A 34 -4.58 -29.58 -22.39
CA SER A 34 -4.50 -30.47 -23.57
C SER A 34 -5.85 -30.77 -24.21
N ASN A 35 -6.95 -30.74 -23.46
CA ASN A 35 -8.30 -30.93 -24.00
C ASN A 35 -8.86 -29.66 -24.68
N VAL A 36 -8.35 -28.48 -24.31
CA VAL A 36 -8.85 -27.19 -24.79
C VAL A 36 -7.95 -26.59 -25.88
N PHE A 37 -6.64 -26.80 -25.78
CA PHE A 37 -5.61 -26.20 -26.65
C PHE A 37 -4.99 -27.25 -27.56
N GLU A 38 -5.12 -27.03 -28.87
CA GLU A 38 -4.48 -27.83 -29.92
C GLU A 38 -3.13 -27.20 -30.27
N ALA A 39 -2.03 -27.91 -29.99
CA ALA A 39 -0.69 -27.49 -30.41
C ALA A 39 -0.54 -27.58 -31.93
N ASP A 40 0.18 -26.64 -32.54
CA ASP A 40 0.48 -26.73 -33.97
C ASP A 40 1.51 -27.85 -34.23
N ASP A 41 1.24 -28.71 -35.22
CA ASP A 41 2.04 -29.91 -35.56
C ASP A 41 3.54 -29.61 -35.82
N ALA A 42 3.89 -28.38 -36.19
CA ALA A 42 5.27 -27.96 -36.42
C ALA A 42 6.11 -27.84 -35.12
N ALA A 43 5.46 -27.59 -33.97
CA ALA A 43 6.14 -27.47 -32.68
C ALA A 43 6.55 -28.83 -32.08
N ALA A 44 5.85 -29.92 -32.46
CA ALA A 44 6.16 -31.27 -32.00
C ALA A 44 7.47 -31.84 -32.60
N ALA A 45 7.94 -31.29 -33.71
CA ALA A 45 9.12 -31.77 -34.44
C ALA A 45 10.43 -31.05 -34.08
N GLY A 46 10.39 -30.01 -33.22
CA GLY A 46 11.50 -29.06 -33.04
C GLY A 46 12.23 -29.04 -31.69
N SER A 47 11.83 -29.81 -30.67
CA SER A 47 12.42 -29.73 -29.32
C SER A 47 13.66 -30.61 -29.11
N GLY A 48 14.63 -30.48 -30.02
CA GLY A 48 15.94 -31.17 -29.99
C GLY A 48 17.12 -30.35 -29.45
N GLY A 49 16.91 -29.22 -28.75
CA GLY A 49 18.00 -28.39 -28.24
C GLY A 49 17.67 -27.77 -26.88
N ALA A 50 18.43 -28.14 -25.85
CA ALA A 50 18.16 -27.80 -24.46
C ALA A 50 18.99 -26.61 -23.92
N SER A 51 18.33 -25.74 -23.12
CA SER A 51 18.74 -25.12 -21.83
C SER A 51 19.93 -24.13 -21.76
N PRO A 52 20.05 -23.23 -20.72
CA PRO A 52 19.43 -23.28 -19.37
C PRO A 52 18.87 -21.93 -18.81
N SER A 53 17.66 -21.94 -18.21
CA SER A 53 17.17 -21.11 -17.07
C SER A 53 15.70 -20.69 -17.27
N GLY A 54 14.79 -21.24 -16.45
CA GLY A 54 13.39 -20.81 -16.37
C GLY A 54 12.39 -21.96 -16.61
N ALA A 55 11.50 -22.20 -15.67
CA ALA A 55 10.67 -23.40 -15.55
C ALA A 55 9.45 -23.48 -16.49
N SER A 56 9.55 -22.99 -17.73
CA SER A 56 8.35 -22.83 -18.60
C SER A 56 8.53 -23.34 -20.02
N ASP A 57 7.73 -24.33 -20.42
CA ASP A 57 7.60 -24.75 -21.82
C ASP A 57 6.59 -23.80 -22.52
N CYS A 58 6.95 -23.24 -23.68
CA CYS A 58 6.05 -22.42 -24.51
C CYS A 58 5.59 -23.25 -25.72
N VAL A 59 4.28 -23.32 -25.95
CA VAL A 59 3.67 -24.11 -27.02
C VAL A 59 2.75 -23.24 -27.86
N GLU A 60 3.05 -23.08 -29.14
CA GLU A 60 2.16 -22.40 -30.09
C GLU A 60 1.02 -23.32 -30.55
N GLY A 61 -0.13 -22.72 -30.86
CA GLY A 61 -1.31 -23.48 -31.26
C GLY A 61 -2.57 -22.63 -31.27
N PHE A 62 -3.70 -23.26 -31.01
CA PHE A 62 -4.99 -22.60 -31.06
C PHE A 62 -6.04 -23.28 -30.17
N VAL A 63 -7.09 -22.54 -29.85
CA VAL A 63 -8.31 -23.08 -29.23
C VAL A 63 -9.45 -23.05 -30.23
N ARG A 64 -10.24 -24.12 -30.30
CA ARG A 64 -11.51 -24.12 -31.02
C ARG A 64 -12.65 -23.80 -30.07
N VAL A 65 -13.32 -22.68 -30.32
CA VAL A 65 -14.54 -22.31 -29.60
C VAL A 65 -15.67 -22.11 -30.61
N GLY A 66 -16.64 -23.03 -30.60
CA GLY A 66 -17.72 -23.03 -31.58
C GLY A 66 -17.17 -23.09 -33.02
N ARG A 67 -17.42 -22.06 -33.82
CA ARG A 67 -16.91 -21.93 -35.19
C ARG A 67 -15.55 -21.24 -35.31
N PHE A 68 -15.01 -20.72 -34.22
CA PHE A 68 -13.80 -19.90 -34.25
C PHE A 68 -12.58 -20.76 -33.94
N ARG A 69 -11.52 -20.56 -34.73
CA ARG A 69 -10.17 -21.05 -34.46
C ARG A 69 -9.34 -19.87 -33.98
N LEU A 70 -8.94 -19.90 -32.72
CA LEU A 70 -8.31 -18.78 -32.03
C LEU A 70 -6.82 -19.09 -31.85
N PRO A 71 -5.92 -18.50 -32.67
CA PRO A 71 -4.49 -18.70 -32.52
C PRO A 71 -3.99 -18.07 -31.21
N GLY A 72 -3.01 -18.72 -30.59
CA GLY A 72 -2.42 -18.30 -29.32
C GLY A 72 -1.23 -19.18 -28.95
N PHE A 73 -0.80 -19.07 -27.69
CA PHE A 73 0.23 -19.94 -27.13
C PHE A 73 -0.09 -20.29 -25.68
N ALA A 74 0.41 -21.44 -25.25
CA ALA A 74 0.34 -21.90 -23.88
C ALA A 74 1.72 -21.79 -23.21
N LEU A 75 1.76 -21.24 -21.99
CA LEU A 75 2.91 -21.33 -21.10
C LEU A 75 2.64 -22.36 -20.03
N VAL A 76 3.56 -23.30 -19.86
CA VAL A 76 3.41 -24.45 -18.98
C VAL A 76 4.39 -24.35 -17.82
N PHE A 77 3.90 -24.25 -16.60
CA PHE A 77 4.70 -24.23 -15.37
C PHE A 77 4.41 -25.49 -14.56
N ARG A 78 5.43 -26.31 -14.30
CA ARG A 78 5.25 -27.56 -13.54
C ARG A 78 5.52 -27.35 -12.06
N ALA A 79 4.75 -28.01 -11.21
CA ALA A 79 4.99 -28.07 -9.77
C ALA A 79 6.42 -28.58 -9.48
N PRO A 80 7.09 -28.07 -8.43
CA PRO A 80 6.69 -26.98 -7.55
C PRO A 80 7.06 -25.58 -8.07
N ARG A 81 7.56 -25.46 -9.32
CA ARG A 81 8.16 -24.24 -9.87
C ARG A 81 7.14 -23.36 -10.59
N SER A 82 6.06 -23.02 -9.89
CA SER A 82 5.00 -22.15 -10.37
C SER A 82 4.65 -21.08 -9.33
N TYR A 83 3.72 -20.19 -9.68
CA TYR A 83 3.17 -19.20 -8.75
C TYR A 83 2.46 -19.86 -7.57
N THR A 84 1.55 -20.79 -7.84
CA THR A 84 0.71 -21.45 -6.83
C THR A 84 1.40 -22.64 -6.15
N GLY A 85 2.59 -23.03 -6.60
CA GLY A 85 3.25 -24.28 -6.19
C GLY A 85 2.66 -25.55 -6.84
N GLN A 86 1.55 -25.43 -7.57
CA GLN A 86 0.91 -26.51 -8.33
C GLN A 86 1.27 -26.45 -9.82
N ASP A 87 0.81 -27.41 -10.62
CA ASP A 87 0.87 -27.28 -12.07
C ASP A 87 0.00 -26.10 -12.53
N VAL A 88 0.56 -25.23 -13.38
CA VAL A 88 -0.10 -24.05 -13.93
C VAL A 88 0.07 -24.02 -15.44
N VAL A 89 -1.02 -23.74 -16.14
CA VAL A 89 -1.00 -23.44 -17.58
C VAL A 89 -1.61 -22.06 -17.80
N GLU A 90 -0.91 -21.20 -18.54
CA GLU A 90 -1.45 -19.93 -19.02
C GLU A 90 -1.70 -19.98 -20.51
N LEU A 91 -2.93 -19.72 -20.93
CA LEU A 91 -3.33 -19.63 -22.33
C LEU A 91 -3.43 -18.16 -22.74
N HIS A 92 -2.67 -17.79 -23.77
CA HIS A 92 -2.50 -16.41 -24.23
C HIS A 92 -3.18 -16.20 -25.59
N PHE A 93 -4.16 -15.29 -25.65
CA PHE A 93 -4.93 -14.95 -26.86
C PHE A 93 -5.09 -13.44 -27.03
N LEU A 94 -5.84 -13.02 -28.06
CA LEU A 94 -6.36 -11.65 -28.14
C LEU A 94 -7.26 -11.34 -26.93
N GLY A 95 -7.06 -10.17 -26.33
CA GLY A 95 -7.77 -9.74 -25.11
C GLY A 95 -9.19 -9.25 -25.38
N ALA A 96 -10.04 -10.08 -26.01
CA ALA A 96 -11.46 -9.79 -26.16
C ALA A 96 -12.24 -10.46 -25.00
N PRO A 97 -12.97 -9.71 -24.15
CA PRO A 97 -13.62 -10.28 -22.95
C PRO A 97 -14.53 -11.48 -23.22
N VAL A 98 -15.30 -11.43 -24.32
CA VAL A 98 -16.18 -12.53 -24.75
C VAL A 98 -15.38 -13.78 -25.11
N LEU A 99 -14.26 -13.61 -25.82
CA LEU A 99 -13.37 -14.70 -26.22
C LEU A 99 -12.76 -15.39 -25.00
N LEU A 100 -12.19 -14.60 -24.09
CA LEU A 100 -11.59 -15.13 -22.86
C LEU A 100 -12.64 -15.85 -22.00
N GLY A 101 -13.86 -15.30 -21.93
CA GLY A 101 -14.99 -15.94 -21.27
C GLY A 101 -15.32 -17.31 -21.84
N TRP A 102 -15.31 -17.48 -23.17
CA TRP A 102 -15.54 -18.79 -23.78
C TRP A 102 -14.42 -19.80 -23.52
N VAL A 103 -13.17 -19.36 -23.49
CA VAL A 103 -12.04 -20.24 -23.14
C VAL A 103 -12.16 -20.71 -21.69
N VAL A 104 -12.56 -19.82 -20.77
CA VAL A 104 -12.85 -20.19 -19.38
C VAL A 104 -13.96 -21.25 -19.30
N GLU A 105 -15.07 -21.07 -20.02
CA GLU A 105 -16.15 -22.07 -20.08
C GLU A 105 -15.70 -23.41 -20.68
N ALA A 106 -14.81 -23.40 -21.68
CA ALA A 106 -14.21 -24.62 -22.23
C ALA A 106 -13.36 -25.36 -21.17
N CYS A 107 -12.55 -24.62 -20.40
CA CYS A 107 -11.78 -25.21 -19.30
C CYS A 107 -12.70 -25.78 -18.20
N ILE A 108 -13.81 -25.10 -17.88
CA ILE A 108 -14.79 -25.59 -16.90
C ILE A 108 -15.44 -26.88 -17.39
N ALA A 109 -15.86 -26.92 -18.66
CA ALA A 109 -16.42 -28.12 -19.27
C ALA A 109 -15.41 -29.30 -19.30
N ALA A 110 -14.11 -29.00 -19.36
CA ALA A 110 -13.04 -29.98 -19.29
C ALA A 110 -12.65 -30.41 -17.86
N GLY A 111 -13.28 -29.84 -16.81
CA GLY A 111 -13.11 -30.26 -15.42
C GLY A 111 -12.52 -29.21 -14.46
N ALA A 112 -12.30 -27.98 -14.91
CA ALA A 112 -11.90 -26.89 -14.01
C ALA A 112 -13.11 -26.30 -13.25
N ARG A 113 -12.84 -25.70 -12.09
CA ARG A 113 -13.78 -24.80 -11.40
C ARG A 113 -13.38 -23.35 -11.63
N ARG A 114 -14.32 -22.41 -11.63
CA ARG A 114 -13.98 -20.98 -11.58
C ARG A 114 -13.24 -20.66 -10.28
N ALA A 115 -12.10 -19.97 -10.38
CA ALA A 115 -11.37 -19.50 -9.21
C ALA A 115 -12.19 -18.46 -8.43
N GLU A 116 -12.08 -18.50 -7.10
CA GLU A 116 -12.55 -17.45 -6.21
C GLU A 116 -11.59 -16.24 -6.23
N PRO A 117 -12.02 -15.05 -5.76
CA PRO A 117 -11.14 -13.90 -5.58
C PRO A 117 -9.88 -14.25 -4.77
N GLY A 118 -8.70 -13.89 -5.27
CA GLY A 118 -7.41 -14.16 -4.61
C GLY A 118 -6.99 -15.63 -4.50
N GLU A 119 -7.76 -16.58 -5.03
CA GLU A 119 -7.52 -18.02 -4.79
C GLU A 119 -6.16 -18.49 -5.31
N PHE A 120 -5.64 -17.91 -6.40
CA PHE A 120 -4.28 -18.23 -6.89
C PHE A 120 -3.21 -17.82 -5.88
N THR A 121 -3.34 -16.63 -5.28
CA THR A 121 -2.39 -16.13 -4.30
C THR A 121 -2.52 -16.87 -2.97
N LEU A 122 -3.74 -17.21 -2.55
CA LEU A 122 -3.99 -18.07 -1.40
C LEU A 122 -3.32 -19.43 -1.54
N ARG A 123 -3.42 -20.09 -2.71
CA ARG A 123 -2.71 -21.35 -2.96
C ARG A 123 -1.19 -21.20 -2.88
N ALA A 124 -0.64 -20.07 -3.31
CA ALA A 124 0.79 -19.79 -3.15
C ALA A 124 1.19 -19.71 -1.67
N VAL A 125 0.36 -19.07 -0.83
CA VAL A 125 0.56 -19.02 0.64
C VAL A 125 0.50 -20.43 1.24
N LEU A 126 -0.54 -21.20 0.94
CA LEU A 126 -0.70 -22.57 1.44
C LEU A 126 0.42 -23.51 1.01
N ALA A 127 1.00 -23.29 -0.17
CA ALA A 127 2.14 -24.03 -0.69
C ALA A 127 3.50 -23.56 -0.12
N GLY A 128 3.51 -22.58 0.80
CA GLY A 128 4.72 -22.01 1.38
C GLY A 128 5.60 -21.26 0.36
N ARG A 129 5.02 -20.80 -0.76
CA ARG A 129 5.73 -20.03 -1.80
C ARG A 129 5.92 -18.57 -1.39
N MET A 130 5.04 -18.07 -0.53
CA MET A 130 5.07 -16.74 0.05
C MET A 130 4.31 -16.76 1.39
N ASP A 131 4.62 -15.83 2.28
CA ASP A 131 3.82 -15.60 3.49
C ASP A 131 2.65 -14.63 3.24
N LEU A 132 1.81 -14.42 4.25
CA LEU A 132 0.65 -13.55 4.18
C LEU A 132 1.02 -12.07 3.95
N SER A 133 2.10 -11.61 4.57
CA SER A 133 2.63 -10.26 4.37
C SER A 133 3.01 -10.05 2.90
N GLN A 134 3.71 -11.01 2.30
CA GLN A 134 4.10 -10.98 0.89
C GLN A 134 2.89 -11.01 -0.04
N ALA A 135 1.85 -11.79 0.28
CA ALA A 135 0.59 -11.79 -0.47
C ALA A 135 -0.08 -10.40 -0.47
N HIS A 136 -0.08 -9.69 0.67
CA HIS A 136 -0.51 -8.29 0.73
C HIS A 136 0.39 -7.37 -0.12
N GLY A 137 1.69 -7.66 -0.22
CA GLY A 137 2.62 -6.97 -1.12
C GLY A 137 2.22 -7.09 -2.60
N VAL A 138 1.78 -8.27 -3.04
CA VAL A 138 1.25 -8.46 -4.40
C VAL A 138 0.04 -7.57 -4.65
N ALA A 139 -0.94 -7.56 -3.74
CA ALA A 139 -2.12 -6.70 -3.85
C ALA A 139 -1.73 -5.22 -3.87
N GLY A 140 -0.80 -4.81 -3.02
CA GLY A 140 -0.31 -3.44 -2.95
C GLY A 140 0.36 -2.97 -4.23
N MET A 141 1.16 -3.81 -4.87
CA MET A 141 1.77 -3.47 -6.16
C MET A 141 0.74 -3.30 -7.27
N ILE A 142 -0.30 -4.14 -7.29
CA ILE A 142 -1.38 -4.06 -8.29
C ILE A 142 -2.20 -2.77 -8.07
N ALA A 143 -2.43 -2.39 -6.81
CA ALA A 143 -3.23 -1.22 -6.46
C ALA A 143 -2.45 0.10 -6.47
N ALA A 144 -1.12 0.06 -6.51
CA ALA A 144 -0.25 1.23 -6.40
C ALA A 144 -0.55 2.29 -7.48
N ARG A 145 -0.68 3.55 -7.04
CA ARG A 145 -0.91 4.76 -7.84
C ARG A 145 0.24 5.76 -7.74
N SER A 146 1.26 5.48 -6.93
CA SER A 146 2.45 6.33 -6.74
C SER A 146 3.72 5.47 -6.63
N ASP A 147 4.89 6.08 -6.85
CA ASP A 147 6.19 5.40 -6.75
C ASP A 147 6.47 4.92 -5.31
N MET A 148 6.13 5.73 -4.29
CA MET A 148 6.21 5.34 -2.88
C MET A 148 5.32 4.14 -2.57
N GLN A 149 4.08 4.13 -3.05
CA GLN A 149 3.18 2.99 -2.81
C GLN A 149 3.73 1.71 -3.46
N LEU A 150 4.23 1.83 -4.70
CA LEU A 150 4.83 0.71 -5.42
C LEU A 150 6.06 0.17 -4.69
N ARG A 151 6.99 1.03 -4.28
CA ARG A 151 8.20 0.64 -3.52
C ARG A 151 7.87 0.04 -2.16
N ALA A 152 6.94 0.64 -1.42
CA ALA A 152 6.52 0.12 -0.12
C ALA A 152 5.90 -1.28 -0.24
N ALA A 153 5.07 -1.50 -1.28
CA ALA A 153 4.48 -2.80 -1.59
C ALA A 153 5.53 -3.82 -2.09
N GLU A 154 6.49 -3.39 -2.89
CA GLU A 154 7.60 -4.23 -3.36
C GLU A 154 8.44 -4.76 -2.20
N ARG A 155 8.77 -3.92 -1.22
CA ARG A 155 9.53 -4.33 -0.02
C ARG A 155 8.77 -5.32 0.84
N LEU A 156 7.47 -5.10 1.01
CA LEU A 156 6.60 -6.06 1.66
C LEU A 156 6.57 -7.41 0.90
N LEU A 157 6.45 -7.37 -0.43
CA LEU A 157 6.51 -8.57 -1.29
C LEU A 157 7.86 -9.30 -1.16
N HIS A 158 8.96 -8.58 -1.01
CA HIS A 158 10.30 -9.15 -0.81
C HIS A 158 10.52 -9.69 0.61
N GLY A 159 9.50 -9.65 1.48
CA GLY A 159 9.53 -10.26 2.80
C GLY A 159 10.27 -9.41 3.84
N GLU A 160 10.40 -8.10 3.64
CA GLU A 160 11.09 -7.25 4.61
C GLU A 160 10.44 -7.24 6.00
N LEU A 161 9.10 -7.22 6.05
CA LEU A 161 8.37 -7.28 7.31
C LEU A 161 8.64 -8.61 8.04
N SER A 162 8.58 -9.72 7.31
CA SER A 162 8.85 -11.07 7.80
C SER A 162 10.29 -11.21 8.30
N ARG A 163 11.25 -10.61 7.61
CA ARG A 163 12.67 -10.58 8.03
C ARG A 163 12.86 -9.78 9.31
N VAL A 164 12.23 -8.62 9.43
CA VAL A 164 12.30 -7.78 10.65
C VAL A 164 11.62 -8.48 11.83
N ALA A 165 10.43 -9.03 11.63
CA ALA A 165 9.70 -9.77 12.66
C ALA A 165 10.46 -11.04 13.07
N GLY A 166 11.01 -11.79 12.12
CA GLY A 166 11.82 -12.98 12.37
C GLY A 166 13.07 -12.68 13.19
N ALA A 167 13.84 -11.66 12.81
CA ALA A 167 15.02 -11.23 13.57
C ALA A 167 14.67 -10.75 14.99
N ALA A 168 13.56 -10.04 15.15
CA ALA A 168 13.05 -9.64 16.46
C ALA A 168 12.66 -10.85 17.32
N ARG A 169 11.98 -11.85 16.75
CA ARG A 169 11.61 -13.09 17.44
C ARG A 169 12.82 -13.92 17.85
N GLU A 170 13.79 -14.08 16.97
CA GLU A 170 15.05 -14.79 17.27
C GLU A 170 15.76 -14.11 18.45
N ARG A 171 15.85 -12.78 18.42
CA ARG A 171 16.43 -12.01 19.52
C ARG A 171 15.63 -12.13 20.82
N LEU A 172 14.30 -12.18 20.75
CA LEU A 172 13.45 -12.40 21.92
C LEU A 172 13.58 -13.82 22.47
N ALA A 173 13.73 -14.83 21.62
CA ALA A 173 13.97 -16.21 22.03
C ALA A 173 15.31 -16.35 22.77
N ASP A 174 16.36 -15.69 22.28
CA ASP A 174 17.66 -15.64 22.97
C ASP A 174 17.53 -15.02 24.36
N LEU A 175 16.86 -13.87 24.46
CA LEU A 175 16.65 -13.19 25.75
C LEU A 175 15.77 -14.02 26.69
N LEU A 176 14.71 -14.66 26.16
CA LEU A 176 13.83 -15.52 26.93
C LEU A 176 14.60 -16.72 27.49
N SER A 177 15.47 -17.35 26.70
CA SER A 177 16.30 -18.47 27.18
C SER A 177 17.21 -18.06 28.35
N LEU A 178 17.75 -16.84 28.33
CA LEU A 178 18.57 -16.32 29.44
C LEU A 178 17.72 -16.02 30.69
N VAL A 179 16.51 -15.49 30.51
CA VAL A 179 15.56 -15.24 31.61
C VAL A 179 15.07 -16.56 32.22
N GLU A 180 14.74 -17.55 31.40
CA GLU A 180 14.36 -18.89 31.86
C GLU A 180 15.51 -19.58 32.61
N GLY A 181 16.74 -19.44 32.12
CA GLY A 181 17.92 -19.90 32.86
C GLY A 181 18.06 -19.23 34.25
N ALA A 182 17.80 -17.93 34.34
CA ALA A 182 17.81 -17.23 35.63
C ALA A 182 16.70 -17.70 36.58
N LEU A 183 15.56 -18.16 36.05
CA LEU A 183 14.46 -18.74 36.84
C LEU A 183 14.80 -20.16 37.33
N ASP A 184 15.25 -21.03 36.42
CA ASP A 184 15.53 -22.43 36.71
C ASP A 184 16.69 -22.61 37.71
N PHE A 185 17.63 -21.67 37.74
CA PHE A 185 18.85 -21.72 38.56
C PHE A 185 18.94 -20.59 39.59
N ALA A 186 17.80 -20.04 40.04
CA ALA A 186 17.75 -18.89 40.97
C ALA A 186 18.46 -19.13 42.32
N GLU A 187 18.65 -20.39 42.74
CA GLU A 187 19.37 -20.76 43.98
C GLU A 187 20.88 -20.91 43.78
N GLU A 188 21.36 -20.92 42.53
CA GLU A 188 22.78 -21.06 42.19
C GLU A 188 23.43 -19.68 41.98
N PRO A 189 24.73 -19.50 42.30
CA PRO A 189 25.44 -18.23 42.13
C PRO A 189 25.84 -18.01 40.65
N ILE A 190 24.94 -18.31 39.71
CA ILE A 190 25.16 -18.20 38.27
C ILE A 190 24.29 -17.06 37.74
N GLU A 191 24.93 -16.00 37.27
CA GLU A 191 24.24 -14.85 36.67
C GLU A 191 24.13 -15.04 35.15
N PHE A 192 22.94 -15.43 34.68
CA PHE A 192 22.67 -15.65 33.26
C PHE A 192 22.50 -14.33 32.48
N ILE A 193 21.82 -13.37 33.08
CA ILE A 193 21.55 -12.06 32.49
C ILE A 193 21.26 -11.03 33.59
N THR A 194 21.84 -9.84 33.45
CA THR A 194 21.54 -8.71 34.36
C THR A 194 20.29 -7.95 33.89
N PRO A 195 19.54 -7.29 34.79
CA PRO A 195 18.39 -6.45 34.40
C PRO A 195 18.77 -5.36 33.37
N GLY A 196 19.99 -4.81 33.47
CA GLY A 196 20.53 -3.84 32.51
C GLY A 196 20.76 -4.42 31.12
N GLN A 197 21.37 -5.60 31.03
CA GLN A 197 21.59 -6.30 29.76
C GLN A 197 20.27 -6.71 29.08
N LEU A 198 19.31 -7.21 29.87
CA LEU A 198 17.98 -7.53 29.37
C LEU A 198 17.30 -6.28 28.80
N ARG A 199 17.29 -5.18 29.56
CA ARG A 199 16.71 -3.91 29.14
C ARG A 199 17.32 -3.44 27.82
N ASP A 200 18.64 -3.43 27.71
CA ASP A 200 19.32 -2.94 26.52
C ASP A 200 18.97 -3.81 25.30
N GLY A 201 18.95 -5.13 25.45
CA GLY A 201 18.48 -6.04 24.40
C GLY A 201 17.02 -5.82 23.98
N LEU A 202 16.11 -5.62 24.94
CA LEU A 202 14.71 -5.31 24.66
C LEU A 202 14.54 -3.95 23.97
N MET A 203 15.32 -2.94 24.37
CA MET A 203 15.29 -1.62 23.73
C MET A 203 15.78 -1.65 22.29
N GLU A 204 16.76 -2.50 21.96
CA GLU A 204 17.21 -2.72 20.58
C GLU A 204 16.08 -3.29 19.70
N VAL A 205 15.42 -4.35 20.17
CA VAL A 205 14.29 -4.97 19.46
C VAL A 205 13.16 -3.96 19.28
N ARG A 206 12.77 -3.29 20.36
CA ARG A 206 11.73 -2.26 20.35
C ARG A 206 12.04 -1.15 19.36
N LYS A 207 13.29 -0.67 19.31
CA LYS A 207 13.70 0.39 18.38
C LYS A 207 13.56 -0.04 16.93
N ALA A 208 13.93 -1.27 16.59
CA ALA A 208 13.79 -1.81 15.24
C ALA A 208 12.31 -1.93 14.81
N LEU A 209 11.45 -2.45 15.69
CA LEU A 209 10.01 -2.56 15.44
C LEU A 209 9.35 -1.18 15.34
N ALA A 210 9.66 -0.26 16.26
CA ALA A 210 9.11 1.09 16.24
C ALA A 210 9.51 1.88 14.98
N ALA A 211 10.74 1.70 14.49
CA ALA A 211 11.18 2.29 13.23
C ALA A 211 10.36 1.76 12.05
N THR A 212 10.06 0.45 12.05
CA THR A 212 9.23 -0.21 11.02
C THR A 212 7.79 0.30 11.06
N THR A 213 7.19 0.39 12.25
CA THR A 213 5.84 0.93 12.44
C THR A 213 5.75 2.40 12.02
N ALA A 214 6.77 3.20 12.34
CA ALA A 214 6.83 4.62 12.00
C ALA A 214 7.02 4.85 10.49
N ALA A 215 7.81 4.00 9.84
CA ALA A 215 7.99 4.02 8.39
C ALA A 215 6.79 3.42 7.62
N GLY A 216 5.86 2.78 8.33
CA GLY A 216 4.71 2.10 7.74
C GLY A 216 3.78 3.00 6.94
N VAL A 217 3.57 2.70 5.66
CA VAL A 217 2.52 3.30 4.85
C VAL A 217 1.25 2.47 5.00
N ARG A 218 0.19 3.07 5.54
CA ARG A 218 -1.11 2.40 5.70
C ARG A 218 -1.70 2.01 4.35
N ALA A 219 -2.22 0.80 4.25
CA ALA A 219 -2.86 0.29 3.03
C ALA A 219 -4.01 1.17 2.51
N GLU A 220 -4.79 1.80 3.39
CA GLU A 220 -5.82 2.78 3.01
C GLU A 220 -5.26 3.94 2.17
N ARG A 221 -3.98 4.29 2.36
CA ARG A 221 -3.33 5.33 1.55
C ARG A 221 -2.99 4.87 0.15
N TRP A 222 -2.98 3.57 -0.15
CA TRP A 222 -2.65 3.07 -1.49
C TRP A 222 -3.76 3.36 -2.50
N GLU A 223 -5.01 3.29 -2.05
CA GLU A 223 -6.17 3.58 -2.89
C GLU A 223 -6.41 5.08 -3.08
N GLN A 224 -5.78 5.91 -2.23
CA GLN A 224 -6.01 7.36 -2.19
C GLN A 224 -4.95 8.12 -2.97
N LEU A 225 -5.41 9.12 -3.74
CA LEU A 225 -4.53 10.11 -4.34
C LEU A 225 -3.91 10.99 -3.25
N PRO A 226 -2.65 11.46 -3.41
CA PRO A 226 -2.06 12.45 -2.52
C PRO A 226 -2.98 13.65 -2.33
N ARG A 227 -3.15 14.11 -1.09
CA ARG A 227 -4.15 15.12 -0.74
C ARG A 227 -3.52 16.51 -0.66
N VAL A 228 -3.89 17.40 -1.56
CA VAL A 228 -3.48 18.81 -1.53
C VAL A 228 -4.62 19.64 -0.97
N VAL A 229 -4.40 20.28 0.18
CA VAL A 229 -5.42 21.11 0.84
C VAL A 229 -5.17 22.58 0.56
N LEU A 230 -6.15 23.27 -0.02
CA LEU A 230 -6.19 24.72 -0.12
C LEU A 230 -6.72 25.30 1.20
N ALA A 231 -5.85 26.05 1.90
CA ALA A 231 -6.16 26.73 3.15
C ALA A 231 -5.79 28.21 3.05
N GLY A 232 -6.32 29.04 3.95
CA GLY A 232 -6.04 30.48 3.97
C GLY A 232 -7.27 31.32 4.31
N HIS A 233 -7.08 32.64 4.38
CA HIS A 233 -8.10 33.60 4.83
C HIS A 233 -9.40 33.53 4.00
N PRO A 234 -10.55 33.94 4.57
CA PRO A 234 -11.78 34.16 3.81
C PRO A 234 -11.52 35.04 2.58
N ASN A 235 -12.24 34.78 1.48
CA ASN A 235 -12.13 35.55 0.21
C ASN A 235 -10.77 35.55 -0.50
N ALA A 236 -9.77 34.80 -0.02
CA ALA A 236 -8.48 34.60 -0.71
C ALA A 236 -8.58 33.91 -2.08
N GLY A 237 -9.77 33.46 -2.49
CA GLY A 237 -10.02 32.86 -3.80
C GLY A 237 -9.65 31.38 -3.91
N LYS A 238 -9.67 30.63 -2.80
CA LYS A 238 -9.40 29.18 -2.76
C LYS A 238 -10.30 28.37 -3.71
N SER A 239 -11.63 28.56 -3.63
CA SER A 239 -12.59 27.85 -4.49
C SER A 239 -12.43 28.23 -5.96
N SER A 240 -12.13 29.50 -6.25
CA SER A 240 -11.83 29.96 -7.61
C SER A 240 -10.55 29.30 -8.14
N LEU A 241 -9.52 29.17 -7.29
CA LEU A 241 -8.28 28.50 -7.65
C LEU A 241 -8.48 26.99 -7.86
N LEU A 242 -9.32 26.33 -7.04
CA LEU A 242 -9.69 24.93 -7.23
C LEU A 242 -10.37 24.70 -8.59
N ASN A 243 -11.39 25.50 -8.92
CA ASN A 243 -12.08 25.40 -10.21
C ASN A 243 -11.11 25.64 -11.37
N ARG A 244 -10.22 26.63 -11.22
CA ARG A 244 -9.24 26.96 -12.26
C ARG A 244 -8.21 25.84 -12.48
N LEU A 245 -7.69 25.25 -11.40
CA LEU A 245 -6.71 24.17 -11.44
C LEU A 245 -7.28 22.90 -12.07
N THR A 246 -8.51 22.56 -11.69
CA THR A 246 -9.21 21.32 -12.09
C THR A 246 -9.88 21.43 -13.46
N GLY A 247 -10.10 22.65 -13.97
CA GLY A 247 -10.79 22.89 -15.23
C GLY A 247 -12.29 22.58 -15.19
N LEU A 248 -12.84 22.38 -13.98
CA LEU A 248 -14.26 22.12 -13.75
C LEU A 248 -14.95 23.43 -13.33
N ASP A 249 -16.04 23.79 -14.01
CA ASP A 249 -16.90 24.93 -13.63
C ASP A 249 -17.70 24.66 -12.34
N ARG A 250 -17.78 23.38 -11.92
CA ARG A 250 -18.35 22.94 -10.65
C ARG A 250 -17.47 21.87 -10.01
N ALA A 251 -16.85 22.22 -8.89
CA ALA A 251 -16.27 21.26 -7.96
C ALA A 251 -17.32 20.22 -7.55
N ILE A 252 -16.92 18.95 -7.48
CA ILE A 252 -17.83 17.86 -7.10
C ILE A 252 -17.86 17.79 -5.57
N CYS A 253 -19.05 17.87 -4.96
CA CYS A 253 -19.25 17.42 -3.59
C CYS A 253 -19.19 15.88 -3.57
N ALA A 254 -18.00 15.31 -3.71
CA ALA A 254 -17.81 13.87 -3.59
C ALA A 254 -17.65 13.50 -2.11
N PRO A 255 -18.33 12.47 -1.60
CA PRO A 255 -18.02 11.94 -0.27
C PRO A 255 -16.61 11.34 -0.29
N VAL A 256 -15.65 11.98 0.38
CA VAL A 256 -14.38 11.34 0.73
C VAL A 256 -14.59 10.58 2.04
N ALA A 257 -14.10 9.34 2.14
CA ALA A 257 -14.17 8.58 3.38
C ALA A 257 -13.52 9.39 4.52
N GLY A 258 -14.29 9.70 5.57
CA GLY A 258 -13.84 10.54 6.68
C GLY A 258 -14.04 12.04 6.50
N THR A 259 -14.72 12.52 5.46
CA THR A 259 -15.12 13.94 5.33
C THR A 259 -16.63 14.10 5.21
N THR A 260 -17.22 15.14 5.79
CA THR A 260 -18.64 15.48 5.56
C THR A 260 -18.83 16.08 4.16
N ARG A 261 -20.08 16.16 3.68
CA ARG A 261 -20.46 16.68 2.33
C ARG A 261 -20.07 18.15 2.07
N ASP A 262 -19.42 18.79 3.04
CA ASP A 262 -19.19 20.23 3.12
C ASP A 262 -17.81 20.67 2.57
N VAL A 263 -16.98 19.72 2.13
CA VAL A 263 -15.65 19.99 1.56
C VAL A 263 -15.67 19.75 0.05
N LEU A 264 -15.27 20.75 -0.72
CA LEU A 264 -15.14 20.62 -2.18
C LEU A 264 -13.84 19.87 -2.49
N SER A 265 -13.93 18.83 -3.32
CA SER A 265 -12.75 18.11 -3.77
C SER A 265 -12.84 17.73 -5.24
N ALA A 266 -11.69 17.66 -5.91
CA ALA A 266 -11.63 17.13 -7.26
C ALA A 266 -10.22 16.57 -7.55
N PRO A 267 -10.13 15.51 -8.39
CA PRO A 267 -8.84 15.07 -8.90
C PRO A 267 -8.18 16.17 -9.74
N LEU A 268 -6.87 16.31 -9.60
CA LEU A 268 -6.03 17.26 -10.32
C LEU A 268 -4.86 16.52 -10.96
N GLN A 269 -4.78 16.58 -12.29
CA GLN A 269 -3.63 16.07 -13.04
C GLN A 269 -2.44 17.05 -12.93
N LEU A 270 -1.30 16.52 -12.48
CA LEU A 270 -0.01 17.20 -12.31
C LEU A 270 1.07 16.52 -13.19
N GLY A 271 0.92 16.62 -14.51
CA GLY A 271 1.79 15.92 -15.46
C GLY A 271 1.48 14.43 -15.50
N GLU A 272 2.43 13.58 -15.09
CA GLU A 272 2.25 12.11 -14.99
C GLU A 272 1.62 11.66 -13.68
N MET A 273 1.46 12.56 -12.70
CA MET A 273 0.87 12.26 -11.40
C MET A 273 -0.54 12.86 -11.28
N GLU A 274 -1.36 12.28 -10.42
CA GLU A 274 -2.68 12.79 -10.07
C GLU A 274 -2.73 13.01 -8.54
N CYS A 275 -3.39 14.07 -8.10
CA CYS A 275 -3.64 14.34 -6.68
C CYS A 275 -5.10 14.70 -6.43
N LEU A 276 -5.58 14.56 -5.19
CA LEU A 276 -6.89 15.06 -4.79
C LEU A 276 -6.72 16.48 -4.25
N LEU A 277 -7.26 17.46 -4.97
CA LEU A 277 -7.30 18.85 -4.52
C LEU A 277 -8.54 19.08 -3.66
N ILE A 278 -8.35 19.63 -2.47
CA ILE A 278 -9.39 19.78 -1.44
C ILE A 278 -9.46 21.26 -1.04
N ASP A 279 -10.64 21.89 -1.13
CA ASP A 279 -10.86 23.26 -0.65
C ASP A 279 -11.57 23.26 0.70
N VAL A 280 -10.86 23.74 1.71
CA VAL A 280 -11.38 23.91 3.06
C VAL A 280 -11.90 25.34 3.17
N ALA A 281 -13.18 25.52 2.86
CA ALA A 281 -13.82 26.83 2.84
C ALA A 281 -13.67 27.57 4.19
N GLY A 282 -12.88 28.64 4.22
CA GLY A 282 -12.97 29.75 5.20
C GLY A 282 -12.79 29.45 6.69
N VAL A 283 -12.27 28.28 7.09
CA VAL A 283 -12.34 27.83 8.50
C VAL A 283 -11.30 28.47 9.44
N VAL A 284 -10.35 29.25 8.93
CA VAL A 284 -9.24 29.71 9.77
C VAL A 284 -9.64 30.83 10.76
N GLU A 285 -10.68 31.63 10.52
CA GLU A 285 -10.97 32.79 11.40
C GLU A 285 -12.44 33.17 11.64
N ALA A 286 -13.44 32.42 11.14
CA ALA A 286 -14.84 32.77 11.44
C ALA A 286 -15.26 32.20 12.81
N VAL A 287 -14.94 32.95 13.87
CA VAL A 287 -15.21 32.60 15.27
C VAL A 287 -16.72 32.66 15.62
N ASP A 288 -17.58 33.32 14.85
CA ASP A 288 -18.97 33.57 15.28
C ASP A 288 -20.10 33.11 14.34
N ALA A 289 -19.84 32.31 13.29
CA ALA A 289 -20.92 31.88 12.40
C ALA A 289 -20.76 30.53 11.66
N LEU A 290 -19.66 29.80 11.86
CA LEU A 290 -19.50 28.50 11.20
C LEU A 290 -20.08 27.36 12.04
N ASP A 291 -20.87 26.51 11.40
CA ASP A 291 -21.38 25.25 11.94
C ASP A 291 -20.21 24.40 12.47
N ALA A 292 -20.34 23.83 13.67
CA ALA A 292 -19.29 23.02 14.31
C ALA A 292 -18.87 21.82 13.42
N GLN A 293 -19.75 21.40 12.52
CA GLN A 293 -19.48 20.38 11.51
C GLN A 293 -18.44 20.82 10.46
N ALA A 294 -18.55 22.04 9.93
CA ALA A 294 -17.60 22.57 8.96
C ALA A 294 -16.19 22.73 9.56
N GLN A 295 -16.11 23.12 10.84
CA GLN A 295 -14.85 23.18 11.58
C GLN A 295 -14.20 21.82 11.83
N ARG A 296 -15.00 20.77 12.03
CA ARG A 296 -14.48 19.39 12.12
C ARG A 296 -13.96 18.92 10.77
N ALA A 297 -14.76 19.05 9.71
CA ALA A 297 -14.37 18.62 8.36
C ALA A 297 -13.09 19.28 7.85
N ALA A 298 -12.89 20.57 8.16
CA ALA A 298 -11.67 21.30 7.87
C ALA A 298 -10.44 20.76 8.61
N ARG A 299 -10.59 20.47 9.90
CA ARG A 299 -9.51 19.87 10.71
C ARG A 299 -9.17 18.48 10.20
N ASP A 300 -10.16 17.68 9.86
CA ASP A 300 -9.97 16.32 9.32
C ASP A 300 -9.27 16.38 7.95
N ALA A 301 -9.65 17.32 7.09
CA ALA A 301 -8.99 17.55 5.81
C ALA A 301 -7.52 17.98 5.97
N LEU A 302 -7.23 18.90 6.90
CA LEU A 302 -5.86 19.35 7.19
C LEU A 302 -5.01 18.24 7.82
N ALA A 303 -5.58 17.46 8.75
CA ALA A 303 -4.89 16.35 9.41
C ALA A 303 -4.53 15.21 8.45
N SER A 304 -5.26 15.10 7.33
CA SER A 304 -5.03 14.11 6.27
C SER A 304 -4.32 14.67 5.05
N ALA A 305 -3.85 15.93 5.09
CA ALA A 305 -3.17 16.57 3.97
C ALA A 305 -1.76 15.99 3.75
N ASP A 306 -1.37 15.86 2.48
CA ASP A 306 0.02 15.60 2.09
C ASP A 306 0.78 16.90 1.74
N LEU A 307 0.05 17.97 1.45
CA LEU A 307 0.59 19.29 1.16
C LEU A 307 -0.49 20.34 1.43
N VAL A 308 -0.14 21.42 2.13
CA VAL A 308 -1.03 22.57 2.32
C VAL A 308 -0.60 23.69 1.38
N VAL A 309 -1.54 24.21 0.59
CA VAL A 309 -1.37 25.44 -0.17
C VAL A 309 -2.02 26.56 0.63
N TRP A 310 -1.20 27.44 1.19
CA TRP A 310 -1.69 28.61 1.92
C TRP A 310 -1.94 29.75 0.95
N VAL A 311 -3.21 30.01 0.66
CA VAL A 311 -3.66 31.01 -0.32
C VAL A 311 -3.95 32.34 0.38
N VAL A 312 -3.35 33.41 -0.14
CA VAL A 312 -3.47 34.77 0.37
C VAL A 312 -3.96 35.70 -0.73
N ASP A 313 -4.85 36.62 -0.42
CA ASP A 313 -5.21 37.71 -1.34
C ASP A 313 -4.11 38.77 -1.35
N VAL A 314 -3.36 38.89 -2.44
CA VAL A 314 -2.28 39.90 -2.52
C VAL A 314 -2.77 41.32 -2.78
N ALA A 315 -4.02 41.49 -3.21
CA ALA A 315 -4.62 42.81 -3.43
C ALA A 315 -5.02 43.47 -2.11
N GLU A 316 -5.46 42.66 -1.14
CA GLU A 316 -5.91 43.09 0.18
C GLU A 316 -4.84 42.91 1.28
N SER A 317 -3.78 42.13 1.04
CA SER A 317 -2.69 41.96 2.00
C SER A 317 -1.92 43.27 2.24
N ASP A 318 -1.57 43.54 3.50
CA ASP A 318 -0.66 44.61 3.86
C ASP A 318 0.77 44.26 3.41
N PRO A 319 1.37 44.99 2.45
CA PRO A 319 2.72 44.70 1.94
C PRO A 319 3.84 44.89 2.98
N THR A 320 3.53 45.49 4.13
CA THR A 320 4.49 45.72 5.23
C THR A 320 4.43 44.65 6.32
N ARG A 321 3.42 43.76 6.28
CA ARG A 321 3.21 42.73 7.29
C ARG A 321 3.54 41.35 6.72
N ARG A 322 4.43 40.64 7.40
CA ARG A 322 4.73 39.24 7.10
C ARG A 322 3.49 38.38 7.22
N VAL A 323 3.19 37.62 6.17
CA VAL A 323 2.15 36.60 6.22
C VAL A 323 2.78 35.30 6.69
N GLU A 324 2.59 34.98 7.97
CA GLU A 324 3.02 33.72 8.54
C GLU A 324 1.85 32.73 8.51
N PRO A 325 1.94 31.64 7.71
CA PRO A 325 0.94 30.59 7.78
C PRO A 325 1.00 29.89 9.15
N PRO A 326 -0.11 29.31 9.63
CA PRO A 326 -0.09 28.46 10.82
C PRO A 326 0.92 27.32 10.68
N ALA A 327 1.46 26.86 11.80
CA ALA A 327 2.27 25.66 11.82
C ALA A 327 1.40 24.44 11.49
N PHE A 328 1.79 23.70 10.46
CA PHE A 328 1.21 22.41 10.11
C PHE A 328 2.31 21.35 10.15
N ASP A 329 1.96 20.10 10.50
CA ASP A 329 2.88 18.95 10.49
C ASP A 329 3.28 18.49 9.08
N VAL A 330 2.86 19.24 8.05
CA VAL A 330 3.06 18.92 6.64
C VAL A 330 3.61 20.13 5.90
N PRO A 331 4.30 19.93 4.77
CA PRO A 331 4.85 21.04 4.00
C PRO A 331 3.77 22.05 3.61
N ILE A 332 4.14 23.32 3.63
CA ILE A 332 3.29 24.45 3.24
C ILE A 332 3.88 25.08 1.97
N LEU A 333 3.02 25.43 1.02
CA LEU A 333 3.33 26.24 -0.15
C LEU A 333 2.57 27.56 -0.02
N LEU A 334 3.29 28.67 0.20
CA LEU A 334 2.68 29.99 0.36
C LEU A 334 2.43 30.63 -1.02
N VAL A 335 1.15 30.84 -1.36
CA VAL A 335 0.70 31.30 -2.67
C VAL A 335 -0.09 32.59 -2.57
N GLY A 336 0.38 33.63 -3.26
CA GLY A 336 -0.34 34.89 -3.41
C GLY A 336 -1.29 34.86 -4.59
N ASN A 337 -2.60 34.92 -4.35
CA ASN A 337 -3.65 34.92 -5.37
C ASN A 337 -4.17 36.35 -5.65
N LYS A 338 -4.80 36.54 -6.82
CA LYS A 338 -5.27 37.83 -7.37
C LYS A 338 -4.14 38.77 -7.80
N CYS A 339 -3.04 38.21 -8.30
CA CYS A 339 -1.89 39.01 -8.75
C CYS A 339 -2.21 39.94 -9.94
N ASP A 340 -3.30 39.70 -10.66
CA ASP A 340 -3.82 40.58 -11.72
C ASP A 340 -4.27 41.95 -11.20
N LEU A 341 -4.58 42.06 -9.90
CA LEU A 341 -4.98 43.31 -9.26
C LEU A 341 -3.80 44.12 -8.69
N LEU A 342 -2.56 43.60 -8.80
CA LEU A 342 -1.38 44.33 -8.38
C LEU A 342 -1.05 45.44 -9.38
N GLY A 343 -1.17 46.69 -8.93
CA GLY A 343 -0.67 47.84 -9.67
C GLY A 343 0.87 47.82 -9.80
N SER A 344 1.40 48.48 -10.83
CA SER A 344 2.84 48.52 -11.18
C SER A 344 3.79 49.06 -10.10
N GLY A 345 3.28 49.56 -8.97
CA GLY A 345 4.05 50.06 -7.83
C GLY A 345 3.98 49.23 -6.52
N ARG A 346 3.26 48.10 -6.49
CA ARG A 346 3.05 47.29 -5.27
C ARG A 346 4.03 46.11 -5.09
N ALA A 347 5.27 46.24 -5.57
CA ALA A 347 6.26 45.16 -5.52
C ALA A 347 6.88 44.90 -4.13
N ALA A 348 6.68 45.78 -3.15
CA ALA A 348 7.15 45.55 -1.78
C ALA A 348 6.30 44.46 -1.09
N GLY A 349 6.93 43.44 -0.51
CA GLY A 349 6.25 42.30 0.15
C GLY A 349 5.98 41.07 -0.74
N VAL A 350 6.20 41.19 -2.06
CA VAL A 350 5.96 40.09 -3.02
C VAL A 350 6.98 38.94 -2.87
N SER A 351 8.18 39.22 -2.36
CA SER A 351 9.25 38.22 -2.20
C SER A 351 8.99 37.14 -1.15
N GLU A 352 7.92 37.27 -0.36
CA GLU A 352 7.57 36.31 0.69
C GLU A 352 6.68 35.18 0.18
N TYR A 353 5.98 35.40 -0.93
CA TYR A 353 5.21 34.36 -1.60
C TYR A 353 6.13 33.52 -2.47
N GLU A 354 6.00 32.20 -2.38
CA GLU A 354 6.76 31.30 -3.26
C GLU A 354 6.25 31.42 -4.71
N LEU A 355 4.96 31.67 -4.88
CA LEU A 355 4.32 31.84 -6.17
C LEU A 355 3.21 32.89 -6.13
N LEU A 356 3.11 33.67 -7.21
CA LEU A 356 1.97 34.52 -7.49
C LEU A 356 1.08 33.88 -8.55
N VAL A 357 -0.23 33.89 -8.30
CA VAL A 357 -1.24 33.35 -9.20
C VAL A 357 -2.42 34.30 -9.34
N SER A 358 -3.15 34.13 -10.42
CA SER A 358 -4.47 34.74 -10.61
C SER A 358 -5.45 33.64 -11.00
N ALA A 359 -6.32 33.26 -10.07
CA ALA A 359 -7.40 32.32 -10.37
C ALA A 359 -8.33 32.84 -11.48
N ALA A 360 -8.49 34.16 -11.62
CA ALA A 360 -9.34 34.80 -12.61
C ALA A 360 -8.75 34.74 -14.03
N THR A 361 -7.47 35.10 -14.19
CA THR A 361 -6.82 35.18 -15.51
C THR A 361 -6.09 33.90 -15.91
N GLY A 362 -5.75 33.04 -14.93
CA GLY A 362 -4.92 31.86 -15.13
C GLY A 362 -3.42 32.11 -15.02
N ALA A 363 -2.98 33.35 -14.78
CA ALA A 363 -1.56 33.66 -14.59
C ALA A 363 -0.96 32.85 -13.42
N GLY A 364 0.23 32.29 -13.62
CA GLY A 364 0.97 31.52 -12.60
C GLY A 364 0.42 30.12 -12.28
N VAL A 365 -0.71 29.70 -12.85
CA VAL A 365 -1.35 28.41 -12.55
C VAL A 365 -0.48 27.21 -12.95
N ASP A 366 0.21 27.27 -14.10
CA ASP A 366 1.10 26.19 -14.54
C ASP A 366 2.36 26.08 -13.68
N ALA A 367 2.87 27.22 -13.20
CA ALA A 367 3.97 27.25 -12.23
C ALA A 367 3.53 26.65 -10.89
N LEU A 368 2.31 26.93 -10.45
CA LEU A 368 1.71 26.30 -9.27
C LEU A 368 1.59 24.78 -9.45
N LYS A 369 1.06 24.29 -10.57
CA LYS A 369 1.00 22.85 -10.86
C LYS A 369 2.39 22.20 -10.80
N SER A 370 3.39 22.86 -11.37
CA SER A 370 4.78 22.38 -11.37
C SER A 370 5.37 22.32 -9.95
N ALA A 371 5.11 23.34 -9.13
CA ALA A 371 5.57 23.38 -7.74
C ALA A 371 4.87 22.33 -6.85
N LEU A 372 3.56 22.13 -7.03
CA LEU A 372 2.83 21.05 -6.36
C LEU A 372 3.42 19.68 -6.71
N ALA A 373 3.66 19.42 -7.99
CA ALA A 373 4.29 18.18 -8.44
C ALA A 373 5.69 17.98 -7.83
N ALA A 374 6.52 19.02 -7.80
CA ALA A 374 7.86 18.95 -7.24
C ALA A 374 7.86 18.68 -5.72
N ARG A 375 6.98 19.34 -4.95
CA ARG A 375 6.86 19.15 -3.49
C ARG A 375 6.31 17.77 -3.15
N LEU A 376 5.31 17.28 -3.87
CA LEU A 376 4.78 15.93 -3.69
C LEU A 376 5.86 14.87 -3.97
N ARG A 377 6.64 15.01 -5.06
CA ARG A 377 7.79 14.13 -5.35
C ARG A 377 8.90 14.20 -4.30
N ALA A 378 9.26 15.39 -3.83
CA ALA A 378 10.31 15.53 -2.82
C ALA A 378 9.92 14.85 -1.49
N ARG A 379 8.65 14.96 -1.09
CA ARG A 379 8.10 14.23 0.05
C ARG A 379 8.10 12.73 -0.20
N GLU A 380 7.73 12.31 -1.42
CA GLU A 380 7.79 10.91 -1.83
C GLU A 380 9.20 10.35 -1.62
N SER A 381 10.24 11.01 -2.14
CA SER A 381 11.64 10.61 -1.99
C SER A 381 12.15 10.60 -0.54
N ALA A 382 11.69 11.53 0.31
CA ALA A 382 12.11 11.58 1.72
C ALA A 382 11.51 10.45 2.58
N VAL A 383 10.36 9.90 2.16
CA VAL A 383 9.66 8.79 2.82
C VAL A 383 10.05 7.42 2.20
N SER A 384 10.60 7.44 0.97
CA SER A 384 10.70 6.29 0.06
C SER A 384 11.62 5.14 0.52
N ASP A 385 12.79 5.43 1.10
CA ASP A 385 13.80 4.37 1.27
C ASP A 385 13.61 3.50 2.52
N ALA A 386 12.70 3.85 3.44
CA ALA A 386 12.39 3.05 4.64
C ALA A 386 10.95 2.53 4.70
N ALA A 387 10.07 3.01 3.81
CA ALA A 387 8.65 2.70 3.85
C ALA A 387 8.35 1.23 3.58
N ILE A 388 7.55 0.62 4.45
CA ILE A 388 6.97 -0.71 4.25
C ILE A 388 5.45 -0.55 4.23
N ALA A 389 4.83 -1.26 3.30
CA ALA A 389 3.39 -1.40 3.18
C ALA A 389 2.80 -2.12 4.41
N LEU A 390 2.00 -1.45 5.26
CA LEU A 390 1.37 -2.09 6.43
C LEU A 390 -0.16 -2.11 6.31
N MET A 391 -0.72 -3.30 6.49
CA MET A 391 -2.16 -3.52 6.66
C MET A 391 -2.58 -3.24 8.11
N SER A 392 -3.89 -3.16 8.37
CA SER A 392 -4.45 -3.03 9.73
C SER A 392 -3.98 -4.14 10.65
N GLU A 393 -3.98 -5.38 10.16
CA GLU A 393 -3.57 -6.56 10.92
C GLU A 393 -2.07 -6.50 11.24
N HIS A 394 -1.24 -6.11 10.26
CA HIS A 394 0.20 -5.98 10.48
C HIS A 394 0.52 -4.97 11.59
N ARG A 395 -0.19 -3.83 11.53
CA ARG A 395 -0.02 -2.76 12.51
C ARG A 395 -0.49 -3.18 13.90
N ALA A 396 -1.64 -3.87 13.98
CA ALA A 396 -2.16 -4.36 15.26
C ALA A 396 -1.15 -5.29 15.96
N ALA A 397 -0.58 -6.24 15.22
CA ALA A 397 0.45 -7.14 15.75
C ALA A 397 1.74 -6.41 16.16
N LEU A 398 2.22 -5.44 15.35
CA LEU A 398 3.37 -4.61 15.71
C LEU A 398 3.12 -3.76 16.97
N ASP A 399 1.94 -3.13 17.06
CA ASP A 399 1.56 -2.30 18.21
C ASP A 399 1.42 -3.17 19.48
N ALA A 400 0.80 -4.35 19.39
CA ALA A 400 0.68 -5.30 20.51
C ALA A 400 2.05 -5.85 20.97
N ALA A 401 2.95 -6.16 20.03
CA ALA A 401 4.31 -6.56 20.36
C ALA A 401 5.08 -5.42 21.05
N LEU A 402 4.97 -4.19 20.56
CA LEU A 402 5.59 -3.00 21.16
C LEU A 402 5.07 -2.74 22.59
N GLU A 403 3.77 -2.89 22.83
CA GLU A 403 3.19 -2.76 24.16
C GLU A 403 3.72 -3.81 25.13
N SER A 404 3.85 -5.06 24.69
CA SER A 404 4.40 -6.15 25.49
C SER A 404 5.88 -5.93 25.82
N LEU A 405 6.66 -5.45 24.83
CA LEU A 405 8.05 -5.02 25.05
C LEU A 405 8.14 -3.86 26.06
N ASP A 406 7.25 -2.88 25.98
CA ASP A 406 7.21 -1.75 26.92
C ASP A 406 6.89 -2.21 28.35
N ARG A 407 6.04 -3.22 28.52
CA ARG A 407 5.78 -3.84 29.83
C ARG A 407 7.00 -4.62 30.34
N ALA A 408 7.63 -5.45 29.51
CA ALA A 408 8.85 -6.18 29.86
C ALA A 408 10.00 -5.25 30.28
N ILE A 409 10.22 -4.15 29.53
CA ILE A 409 11.25 -3.14 29.85
C ILE A 409 10.97 -2.49 31.21
N LYS A 410 9.71 -2.16 31.53
CA LYS A 410 9.34 -1.59 32.83
C LYS A 410 9.60 -2.56 33.97
N LEU A 411 9.26 -3.84 33.80
CA LEU A 411 9.52 -4.89 34.80
C LEU A 411 11.02 -5.11 35.03
N ALA A 412 11.82 -5.08 33.96
CA ALA A 412 13.28 -5.15 34.06
C ALA A 412 13.88 -3.95 34.80
N LEU A 413 13.26 -2.76 34.71
CA LEU A 413 13.70 -1.54 35.40
C LEU A 413 13.25 -1.47 36.86
N SER A 414 12.12 -2.08 37.21
CA SER A 414 11.64 -2.16 38.61
C SER A 414 12.38 -3.23 39.41
N SER A 415 12.94 -4.22 38.72
CA SER A 415 13.87 -5.19 39.27
C SER A 415 15.17 -4.46 39.63
N GLY A 416 15.60 -4.51 40.90
CA GLY A 416 16.80 -3.84 41.39
C GLY A 416 18.10 -4.46 40.83
N GLU A 417 18.96 -5.00 41.70
CA GLU A 417 20.16 -5.73 41.25
C GLU A 417 19.83 -7.15 40.73
N THR A 418 18.70 -7.71 41.16
CA THR A 418 18.23 -9.06 40.80
C THR A 418 16.89 -9.00 40.06
N LEU A 419 16.71 -9.88 39.06
CA LEU A 419 15.52 -10.02 38.22
C LEU A 419 14.36 -10.69 38.99
N SER A 420 13.77 -9.98 39.96
CA SER A 420 12.71 -10.53 40.84
C SER A 420 11.41 -10.87 40.13
N ASP A 421 11.13 -10.19 39.01
CA ASP A 421 9.90 -10.37 38.21
C ASP A 421 10.15 -11.20 36.94
N ALA A 422 11.15 -12.10 36.96
CA ALA A 422 11.58 -12.86 35.79
C ALA A 422 10.46 -13.69 35.14
N ASP A 423 9.50 -14.23 35.90
CA ASP A 423 8.33 -14.94 35.37
C ASP A 423 7.42 -14.02 34.54
N LEU A 424 7.18 -12.79 35.02
CA LEU A 424 6.36 -11.80 34.34
C LEU A 424 7.06 -11.29 33.09
N VAL A 425 8.37 -11.05 33.18
CA VAL A 425 9.21 -10.71 32.03
C VAL A 425 9.12 -11.82 30.98
N ALA A 426 9.35 -13.08 31.34
CA ALA A 426 9.28 -14.22 30.43
C ALA A 426 7.90 -14.32 29.74
N ALA A 427 6.81 -14.09 30.48
CA ALA A 427 5.46 -14.06 29.92
C ALA A 427 5.29 -12.94 28.87
N GLU A 428 5.76 -11.73 29.13
CA GLU A 428 5.68 -10.62 28.17
C GLU A 428 6.55 -10.87 26.92
N LEU A 429 7.72 -11.50 27.07
CA LEU A 429 8.57 -11.89 25.93
C LEU A 429 7.88 -12.94 25.05
N ARG A 430 7.20 -13.95 25.65
CA ARG A 430 6.42 -14.95 24.89
C ARG A 430 5.27 -14.29 24.12
N THR A 431 4.49 -13.44 24.77
CA THR A 431 3.41 -12.68 24.12
C THR A 431 3.94 -11.86 22.94
N ALA A 432 5.05 -11.11 23.13
CA ALA A 432 5.64 -10.34 22.04
C ALA A 432 6.11 -11.24 20.88
N ALA A 433 6.68 -12.41 21.17
CA ALA A 433 7.13 -13.37 20.16
C ALA A 433 5.96 -14.03 19.41
N GLU A 434 4.83 -14.28 20.06
CA GLU A 434 3.60 -14.80 19.45
C GLU A 434 2.97 -13.77 18.49
N GLU A 435 2.81 -12.51 18.93
CA GLU A 435 2.28 -11.43 18.08
C GLU A 435 3.12 -11.24 16.81
N LEU A 436 4.45 -11.32 16.93
CA LEU A 436 5.34 -11.27 15.77
C LEU A 436 5.29 -12.53 14.91
N GLY A 437 4.82 -13.66 15.45
CA GLY A 437 4.69 -14.94 14.74
C GLY A 437 3.63 -14.91 13.65
N VAL A 438 2.56 -14.14 13.88
CA VAL A 438 1.53 -13.85 12.87
C VAL A 438 2.16 -13.15 11.66
N LEU A 439 3.05 -12.18 11.87
CA LEU A 439 3.71 -11.44 10.79
C LEU A 439 4.70 -12.29 9.99
N ALA A 440 5.27 -13.32 10.63
CA ALA A 440 6.20 -14.27 10.01
C ALA A 440 5.49 -15.42 9.27
N GLY A 441 4.16 -15.42 9.19
CA GLY A 441 3.36 -16.43 8.47
C GLY A 441 3.39 -17.81 9.13
N GLN A 442 3.58 -17.88 10.45
CA GLN A 442 3.66 -19.16 11.18
C GLN A 442 2.35 -19.55 11.89
N GLU A 443 1.38 -18.64 12.01
CA GLU A 443 0.12 -18.85 12.71
C GLU A 443 -1.05 -18.22 11.95
N ASP A 444 -1.48 -18.86 10.85
CA ASP A 444 -2.62 -18.39 10.06
C ASP A 444 -3.83 -19.32 10.20
N THR A 445 -4.99 -18.75 10.54
CA THR A 445 -6.27 -19.47 10.58
C THR A 445 -6.99 -19.39 9.23
N GLU A 446 -7.69 -20.45 8.83
CA GLU A 446 -8.43 -20.51 7.54
C GLU A 446 -9.45 -19.37 7.36
N GLU A 447 -10.06 -18.88 8.45
CA GLU A 447 -11.03 -17.78 8.42
C GLU A 447 -10.38 -16.42 8.11
N LEU A 448 -9.17 -16.18 8.64
CA LEU A 448 -8.38 -14.98 8.36
C LEU A 448 -8.00 -14.93 6.88
N LEU A 449 -7.55 -16.07 6.33
CA LEU A 449 -7.22 -16.22 4.92
C LEU A 449 -8.42 -15.90 4.03
N GLY A 450 -9.60 -16.45 4.34
CA GLY A 450 -10.83 -16.16 3.58
C GLY A 450 -11.18 -14.67 3.51
N ARG A 451 -11.06 -13.94 4.63
CA ARG A 451 -11.35 -12.49 4.67
C ARG A 451 -10.34 -11.69 3.84
N ILE A 452 -9.06 -12.03 3.90
CA ILE A 452 -7.99 -11.32 3.21
C ILE A 452 -8.13 -11.46 1.70
N PHE A 453 -8.26 -12.69 1.21
CA PHE A 453 -8.31 -12.97 -0.22
C PHE A 453 -9.63 -12.57 -0.88
N SER A 454 -10.72 -12.39 -0.10
CA SER A 454 -11.98 -11.84 -0.61
C SER A 454 -11.86 -10.44 -1.24
N ARG A 455 -10.83 -9.68 -0.88
CA ARG A 455 -10.56 -8.32 -1.40
C ARG A 455 -9.66 -8.31 -2.64
N PHE A 456 -9.10 -9.46 -3.02
CA PHE A 456 -8.24 -9.59 -4.20
C PHE A 456 -9.07 -9.68 -5.48
N CYS A 457 -8.43 -9.50 -6.64
CA CYS A 457 -9.08 -9.71 -7.92
C CYS A 457 -9.29 -11.21 -8.20
N VAL A 458 -10.27 -11.53 -9.05
CA VAL A 458 -10.38 -12.89 -9.61
C VAL A 458 -9.29 -13.06 -10.66
N GLY A 459 -8.50 -14.14 -10.57
CA GLY A 459 -7.42 -14.45 -11.50
C GLY A 459 -6.02 -13.97 -11.11
N LYS A 460 -5.90 -13.23 -10.01
CA LYS A 460 -4.66 -13.03 -9.23
C LYS A 460 -4.99 -12.86 -7.75
#